data_AF-A0A0X7BFP8-F1
#
_entry.id   AF-A0A0X7BFP8-F1
#
_cell.length_a   1.000
_cell.length_b   1.000
_cell.length_c   1.000
_cell.angle_alpha   90.00
_cell.angle_beta   90.00
_cell.angle_gamma   90.00
#
_symmetry.space_group_name_H-M   'P 1'
#
loop_
_entity.id
_entity.type
_entity.pdbx_description
1 polymer ?
#
loop_
_entity_poly.entity_id
_entity_poly.type
_entity_poly.pdbx_seq_one_letter_code
_entity_poly.pdbx_strand_id
1 'polypeptide(L)'
;MKFRKKVLHGVQRIMLVSLILLAKAQGYAQDGVAGINEANQKVRSYFDAGTELMYAVGAILGLIGAVKVYQKWNAGDPDTGKVAAAWFGSCVFLVVVATVIKSFFGV
;
A
#
# COMPACT_ATOMS: atom_id res chain seq x y z
N MET A 1 -19.57 33.17 55.89
CA MET A 1 -20.02 32.39 54.71
C MET A 1 -19.58 32.95 53.34
N LYS A 2 -19.29 34.26 53.17
CA LYS A 2 -18.91 34.87 51.87
C LYS A 2 -17.52 34.48 51.33
N PHE A 3 -16.55 34.17 52.19
CA PHE A 3 -15.18 33.82 51.80
C PHE A 3 -15.08 32.46 51.07
N ARG A 4 -15.81 31.42 51.56
CA ARG A 4 -15.87 30.11 50.89
C ARG A 4 -16.44 30.19 49.46
N LYS A 5 -17.45 31.05 49.22
CA LYS A 5 -18.01 31.25 47.87
C LYS A 5 -17.01 31.90 46.90
N LYS A 6 -16.15 32.82 47.38
CA LYS A 6 -15.14 33.50 46.55
C LYS A 6 -14.02 32.53 46.13
N VAL A 7 -13.59 31.66 47.04
CA VAL A 7 -12.62 30.59 46.76
C VAL A 7 -13.20 29.54 45.81
N LEU A 8 -14.47 29.15 46.01
CA LEU A 8 -15.17 28.19 45.13
C LEU A 8 -15.26 28.68 43.67
N HIS A 9 -15.59 29.97 43.46
CA HIS A 9 -15.61 30.57 42.12
C HIS A 9 -14.20 30.70 41.51
N GLY A 10 -13.16 30.92 42.32
CA GLY A 10 -11.77 30.92 41.87
C GLY A 10 -11.32 29.54 41.37
N VAL A 11 -11.63 28.49 42.15
CA VAL A 11 -11.34 27.10 41.77
C VAL A 11 -12.13 26.66 40.54
N GLN A 12 -13.42 27.05 40.42
CA GLN A 12 -14.20 26.81 39.20
C GLN A 12 -13.60 27.46 37.96
N ARG A 13 -13.09 28.70 38.08
CA ARG A 13 -12.43 29.40 36.96
C ARG A 13 -11.14 28.70 36.55
N ILE A 14 -10.33 28.25 37.51
CA ILE A 14 -9.11 27.49 37.22
C ILE A 14 -9.45 26.17 36.53
N MET A 15 -10.44 25.42 37.05
CA MET A 15 -10.91 24.18 36.41
C MET A 15 -11.41 24.39 34.98
N LEU A 16 -12.17 25.46 34.74
CA LEU A 16 -12.66 25.80 33.40
C LEU A 16 -11.51 26.14 32.44
N VAL A 17 -10.51 26.89 32.89
CA VAL A 17 -9.33 27.22 32.06
C VAL A 17 -8.53 25.96 31.75
N SER A 18 -8.30 25.08 32.72
CA SER A 18 -7.61 23.80 32.47
C SER A 18 -8.38 22.89 31.51
N LEU A 19 -9.71 22.87 31.57
CA LEU A 19 -10.55 22.07 30.66
C LEU A 19 -10.47 22.61 29.22
N ILE A 20 -10.44 23.93 29.04
CA ILE A 20 -10.30 24.56 27.72
C ILE A 20 -8.91 24.28 27.13
N LEU A 21 -7.85 24.31 27.94
CA LEU A 21 -6.49 23.99 27.49
C LEU A 21 -6.35 22.51 27.08
N LEU A 22 -6.98 21.59 27.82
CA LEU A 22 -7.04 20.16 27.47
C LEU A 22 -7.84 19.91 26.18
N ALA A 23 -8.94 20.63 25.97
CA ALA A 23 -9.73 20.54 24.73
C ALA A 23 -8.97 21.04 23.49
N LYS A 24 -7.97 21.92 23.64
CA LYS A 24 -7.06 22.34 22.56
C LYS A 24 -5.98 21.31 22.24
N ALA A 25 -5.68 20.39 23.16
CA ALA A 25 -4.68 19.35 22.98
C ALA A 25 -5.18 18.16 22.13
N GLN A 26 -6.49 18.02 21.94
CA GLN A 26 -7.09 16.98 21.10
C GLN A 26 -7.35 17.52 19.69
N GLY A 27 -6.38 17.33 18.79
CA GLY A 27 -6.55 17.76 17.40
C GLY A 27 -5.57 17.18 16.38
N TYR A 28 -4.82 16.12 16.69
CA TYR A 28 -3.95 15.44 15.69
C TYR A 28 -4.73 14.68 14.59
N ALA A 29 -6.05 14.86 14.49
CA ALA A 29 -6.94 14.16 13.56
C ALA A 29 -7.67 15.09 12.57
N GLN A 30 -7.32 16.37 12.49
CA GLN A 30 -8.15 17.37 11.78
C GLN A 30 -7.74 17.70 10.34
N ASP A 31 -6.65 17.14 9.82
CA ASP A 31 -6.31 17.31 8.41
C ASP A 31 -6.44 15.97 7.67
N GLY A 32 -7.64 15.73 7.14
CA GLY A 32 -7.91 14.55 6.30
C GLY A 32 -6.94 14.46 5.11
N VAL A 33 -6.41 15.59 4.64
CA VAL A 33 -5.39 15.63 3.58
C VAL A 33 -4.05 15.10 4.10
N ALA A 34 -3.67 15.43 5.34
CA ALA A 34 -2.46 14.88 5.97
C ALA A 34 -2.56 13.35 6.15
N GLY A 35 -3.71 12.84 6.60
CA GLY A 35 -3.94 11.39 6.72
C GLY A 35 -3.92 10.66 5.36
N ILE A 36 -4.50 11.26 4.32
CA ILE A 36 -4.43 10.74 2.94
C ILE A 36 -2.99 10.73 2.43
N ASN A 37 -2.20 11.77 2.71
CA ASN A 37 -0.81 11.85 2.30
C ASN A 37 0.06 10.80 3.01
N GLU A 38 -0.16 10.56 4.30
CA GLU A 38 0.54 9.50 5.04
C GLU A 38 0.19 8.11 4.49
N ALA A 39 -1.09 7.83 4.25
CA ALA A 39 -1.53 6.58 3.64
C ALA A 39 -0.91 6.38 2.24
N ASN A 40 -0.85 7.43 1.42
CA ASN A 40 -0.22 7.40 0.10
C ASN A 40 1.27 7.05 0.20
N GLN A 41 2.02 7.67 1.13
CA GLN A 41 3.43 7.34 1.37
C GLN A 41 3.62 5.89 1.83
N LYS A 42 2.75 5.39 2.71
CA LYS A 42 2.80 3.98 3.15
C LYS A 42 2.55 3.02 1.99
N VAL A 43 1.52 3.28 1.19
CA VAL A 43 1.23 2.48 -0.01
C VAL A 43 2.42 2.49 -0.98
N ARG A 44 3.03 3.65 -1.22
CA ARG A 44 4.27 3.81 -2.01
C ARG A 44 5.43 2.97 -1.50
N SER A 45 5.64 2.94 -0.18
CA SER A 45 6.73 2.16 0.43
C SER A 45 6.62 0.65 0.20
N TYR A 46 5.42 0.14 -0.08
CA TYR A 46 5.22 -1.28 -0.37
C TYR A 46 5.46 -1.65 -1.84
N PHE A 47 5.55 -0.68 -2.76
CA PHE A 47 5.69 -1.00 -4.19
C PHE A 47 7.01 -1.68 -4.51
N ASP A 48 8.11 -1.31 -3.87
CA ASP A 48 9.41 -1.93 -4.16
C ASP A 48 9.42 -3.40 -3.73
N ALA A 49 9.05 -3.67 -2.48
CA ALA A 49 8.92 -5.04 -1.98
C ALA A 49 7.85 -5.85 -2.77
N GLY A 50 6.73 -5.22 -3.13
CA GLY A 50 5.69 -5.84 -3.95
C GLY A 50 6.16 -6.15 -5.37
N THR A 51 6.99 -5.29 -5.96
CA THR A 51 7.58 -5.51 -7.30
C THR A 51 8.57 -6.68 -7.27
N GLU A 52 9.44 -6.73 -6.26
CA GLU A 52 10.38 -7.83 -6.09
C GLU A 52 9.65 -9.17 -5.92
N LEU A 53 8.59 -9.19 -5.10
CA LEU A 53 7.74 -10.36 -4.94
C LEU A 53 7.09 -10.77 -6.27
N MET A 54 6.59 -9.81 -7.06
CA MET A 54 5.99 -10.09 -8.36
C MET A 54 7.00 -10.68 -9.34
N TYR A 55 8.25 -10.20 -9.36
CA TYR A 55 9.31 -10.80 -10.17
C TYR A 55 9.64 -12.22 -9.72
N ALA A 56 9.70 -12.48 -8.42
CA ALA A 56 9.94 -13.82 -7.89
C ALA A 56 8.82 -14.79 -8.32
N VAL A 57 7.56 -14.39 -8.17
CA VAL A 57 6.40 -15.19 -8.61
C VAL A 57 6.40 -15.37 -10.13
N GLY A 58 6.67 -14.31 -10.88
CA GLY A 58 6.75 -14.33 -12.34
C GLY A 58 7.84 -15.29 -12.85
N ALA A 59 9.00 -15.32 -12.19
CA ALA A 59 10.08 -16.26 -12.52
C ALA A 59 9.64 -17.72 -12.31
N ILE A 60 8.99 -18.03 -11.17
CA ILE A 60 8.51 -19.38 -10.88
C ILE A 60 7.45 -19.82 -11.91
N LEU A 61 6.45 -18.97 -12.16
CA LEU A 61 5.40 -19.26 -13.14
C LEU A 61 5.96 -19.38 -14.57
N GLY A 62 6.96 -18.56 -14.91
CA GLY A 62 7.69 -18.62 -16.17
C GLY A 62 8.36 -19.97 -16.38
N LEU A 63 9.05 -20.49 -15.37
CA LEU A 63 9.67 -21.83 -15.42
C LEU A 63 8.63 -22.94 -15.56
N ILE A 64 7.53 -22.87 -14.81
CA ILE A 64 6.44 -23.86 -14.91
C ILE A 64 5.83 -23.86 -16.32
N GLY A 65 5.62 -22.68 -16.92
CA GLY A 65 5.13 -22.56 -18.28
C GLY A 65 6.09 -23.12 -19.32
N ALA A 66 7.40 -22.90 -19.15
CA ALA A 66 8.43 -23.46 -20.03
C ALA A 66 8.41 -25.00 -20.01
N VAL A 67 8.26 -25.60 -18.83
CA VAL A 67 8.14 -27.07 -18.70
C VAL A 67 6.92 -27.59 -19.47
N LYS A 68 5.77 -26.90 -19.40
CA LYS A 68 4.57 -27.29 -20.17
C LYS A 68 4.77 -27.21 -21.68
N VAL A 69 5.44 -26.16 -22.17
CA VAL A 69 5.78 -26.00 -23.58
C VAL A 69 6.70 -27.13 -24.03
N TYR A 70 7.73 -27.44 -23.24
CA TYR A 70 8.65 -28.55 -23.50
C TYR A 70 7.94 -29.91 -23.55
N GLN A 71 7.01 -30.16 -22.63
CA GLN A 71 6.21 -31.39 -22.63
C GLN A 71 5.38 -31.53 -23.92
N LYS A 72 4.69 -30.46 -24.35
CA LYS A 72 3.93 -30.45 -25.61
C LYS A 72 4.82 -30.66 -26.83
N TRP A 73 5.99 -30.02 -26.84
CA TRP A 73 6.97 -30.18 -27.90
C TRP A 73 7.40 -31.64 -28.06
N ASN A 74 7.75 -32.31 -26.97
CA ASN A 74 8.14 -33.72 -27.00
C ASN A 74 6.99 -34.67 -27.33
N ALA A 75 5.76 -34.28 -27.03
CA ALA A 75 4.56 -35.04 -27.42
C ALA A 75 4.19 -34.89 -28.90
N GLY A 76 4.89 -34.04 -29.66
CA GLY A 76 4.56 -33.75 -31.06
C GLY A 76 3.24 -33.00 -31.23
N ASP A 77 2.82 -32.25 -30.21
CA ASP A 77 1.55 -31.52 -30.22
C ASP A 77 1.59 -30.39 -31.28
N PRO A 78 0.68 -30.36 -32.27
CA PRO A 78 0.65 -29.36 -33.32
C PRO A 78 0.42 -27.93 -32.79
N ASP A 79 -0.18 -27.78 -31.61
CA ASP A 79 -0.44 -26.48 -30.98
C ASP A 79 0.75 -25.95 -30.15
N THR A 80 1.89 -26.65 -30.13
CA THR A 80 3.06 -26.26 -29.32
C THR A 80 3.50 -24.81 -29.61
N GLY A 81 3.52 -24.39 -30.87
CA GLY A 81 3.90 -23.02 -31.24
C GLY A 81 2.95 -21.96 -30.66
N LYS A 82 1.64 -22.24 -30.67
CA LYS A 82 0.62 -21.36 -30.07
C LYS A 82 0.78 -21.27 -28.55
N VAL A 83 1.03 -22.39 -27.89
CA VAL A 83 1.25 -22.44 -26.43
C VAL A 83 2.56 -21.75 -26.04
N ALA A 84 3.62 -21.95 -26.81
CA ALA A 84 4.91 -21.28 -26.61
C ALA A 84 4.79 -19.76 -26.77
N ALA A 85 4.11 -19.29 -27.81
CA ALA A 85 3.87 -17.87 -28.03
C ALA A 85 3.03 -17.24 -26.91
N ALA A 86 1.96 -17.92 -26.47
CA ALA A 86 1.12 -17.45 -25.36
C ALA A 86 1.89 -17.39 -24.02
N TRP A 87 2.72 -18.39 -23.75
CA TRP A 87 3.59 -18.41 -22.57
C TRP A 87 4.62 -17.27 -22.61
N PHE A 88 5.31 -17.10 -23.74
CA PHE A 88 6.32 -16.07 -23.90
C PHE A 88 5.71 -14.66 -23.77
N GLY A 89 4.58 -14.40 -24.43
CA GLY A 89 3.84 -13.14 -24.31
C GLY A 89 3.43 -12.84 -22.87
N SER A 90 3.01 -13.86 -22.12
CA SER A 90 2.66 -13.72 -20.70
C SER A 90 3.86 -13.37 -19.82
N CYS A 91 5.04 -13.94 -20.12
CA CYS A 91 6.28 -13.65 -19.40
C CYS A 91 6.73 -12.20 -19.63
N VAL A 92 6.71 -11.75 -20.88
CA VAL A 92 7.04 -10.35 -21.24
C VAL A 92 6.07 -9.38 -20.57
N PHE A 93 4.76 -9.68 -20.61
CA PHE A 93 3.74 -8.86 -19.97
C PHE A 93 3.99 -8.66 -18.47
N LEU A 94 4.31 -9.73 -17.74
CA LEU A 94 4.61 -9.65 -16.30
C LEU A 94 5.79 -8.73 -15.98
N VAL A 95 6.85 -8.75 -16.80
CA VAL A 95 8.02 -7.87 -16.63
C VAL A 95 7.65 -6.41 -16.91
N VAL A 96 6.86 -6.15 -17.95
CA VAL A 96 6.44 -4.80 -18.34
C VAL A 96 5.46 -4.19 -17.32
N VAL A 97 4.54 -4.98 -16.78
CA VAL A 97 3.57 -4.53 -15.77
C VAL A 97 4.25 -3.89 -14.56
N ALA A 98 5.38 -4.42 -14.10
CA ALA A 98 6.16 -3.83 -13.01
C ALA A 98 6.55 -2.36 -13.31
N THR A 99 7.00 -2.11 -14.54
CA THR A 99 7.41 -0.78 -14.99
C THR A 99 6.22 0.16 -15.11
N VAL A 100 5.10 -0.34 -15.63
CA VAL A 100 3.85 0.43 -15.78
C VAL A 100 3.29 0.83 -14.42
N ILE A 101 3.25 -0.10 -13.45
CA ILE A 101 2.80 0.18 -12.09
C ILE A 101 3.70 1.24 -11.45
N LYS A 102 5.02 1.08 -11.52
CA LYS A 102 5.97 2.08 -11.03
C LYS A 102 5.74 3.47 -11.66
N SER A 103 5.53 3.51 -12.97
CA SER A 103 5.22 4.75 -13.71
C SER A 103 3.91 5.41 -13.28
N PHE A 104 2.84 4.66 -12.96
CA PHE A 104 1.58 5.24 -12.50
C PHE A 104 1.69 5.90 -11.13
N PHE A 105 2.52 5.32 -10.26
CA PHE A 105 2.77 5.89 -8.94
C PHE A 105 3.90 6.93 -8.98
N GLY A 106 4.77 6.97 -9.99
CA GLY A 106 5.90 7.90 -10.02
C GLY A 106 6.97 7.52 -9.00
N VAL A 107 7.22 6.20 -8.86
CA VAL A 107 8.30 5.57 -8.10
C VAL A 107 9.21 4.80 -9.05
#